data_AF-A0A660ZPZ7-F1
#
_entry.id   AF-A0A660ZPZ7-F1
#
_cell.length_a   1.000
_cell.length_b   1.000
_cell.length_c   1.000
_cell.angle_alpha   90.00
_cell.angle_beta   90.00
_cell.angle_gamma   90.00
#
_symmetry.space_group_name_H-M   'P 1'
#
loop_
_entity.id
_entity.type
_entity.pdbx_description
1 polymer ?
#
loop_
_entity_poly.entity_id
_entity_poly.type
_entity_poly.pdbx_seq_one_letter_code
_entity_poly.pdbx_strand_id
1 'polypeptide(L)'
;LVEEAVIAEFERISERGGVLGAMETQYQRGRIQDESLLYESRKHSGELPIIGVNTFIDPKRGDNVLEAGEIIRATTEEKARQIDSCRTFQAAHQRRATEALDRLQRVAVDGGNLFEELMETVKFASLGQITQALYAVGGEYRRMM
;
A
#
# COMPACT_ATOMS: atom_id res chain seq x y z
N LEU A 1 10.95 -22.31 22.31
CA LEU A 1 9.48 -22.29 22.05
C LEU A 1 9.15 -21.14 21.07
N VAL A 2 7.96 -21.07 20.46
CA VAL A 2 7.62 -19.97 19.50
C VAL A 2 7.76 -18.59 20.17
N GLU A 3 7.31 -18.46 21.41
CA GLU A 3 7.44 -17.24 22.22
C GLU A 3 8.90 -16.76 22.33
N GLU A 4 9.82 -17.65 22.68
CA GLU A 4 11.25 -17.36 22.79
C GLU A 4 11.86 -16.88 21.46
N ALA A 5 11.45 -17.48 20.33
CA ALA A 5 11.88 -17.04 19.00
C ALA A 5 11.39 -15.63 18.65
N VAL A 6 10.17 -15.28 19.10
CA VAL A 6 9.61 -13.92 18.94
C VAL A 6 10.35 -12.91 19.82
N ILE A 7 10.65 -13.26 21.08
CA ILE A 7 11.42 -12.39 21.97
C ILE A 7 12.81 -12.11 21.40
N ALA A 8 13.50 -13.12 20.88
CA ALA A 8 14.79 -12.95 20.22
C ALA A 8 14.71 -12.04 18.97
N GLU A 9 13.59 -12.05 18.26
CA GLU A 9 13.37 -11.12 17.14
C GLU A 9 13.15 -9.68 17.62
N PHE A 10 12.45 -9.49 18.74
CA PHE A 10 12.32 -8.16 19.36
C PHE A 10 13.67 -7.60 19.80
N GLU A 11 14.56 -8.43 20.35
CA GLU A 11 15.93 -8.02 20.70
C GLU A 11 16.71 -7.60 19.45
N ARG A 12 16.65 -8.39 18.36
CA ARG A 12 17.29 -8.04 17.07
C ARG A 12 16.81 -6.69 16.53
N ILE A 13 15.51 -6.40 16.61
CA ILE A 13 14.97 -5.11 16.18
C ILE A 13 15.42 -3.99 17.13
N SER A 14 15.43 -4.24 18.43
CA SER A 14 15.82 -3.27 19.45
C SER A 14 17.30 -2.84 19.31
N GLU A 15 18.21 -3.78 19.06
CA GLU A 15 19.63 -3.52 18.79
C GLU A 15 19.89 -2.62 17.57
N ARG A 16 18.91 -2.52 16.66
CA ARG A 16 18.96 -1.70 15.44
C ARG A 16 18.33 -0.32 15.62
N GLY A 17 18.12 0.14 16.85
CA GLY A 17 17.44 1.41 17.13
C GLY A 17 15.91 1.29 17.07
N GLY A 18 15.39 0.11 17.40
CA GLY A 18 13.96 -0.18 17.34
C GLY A 18 13.42 -0.29 15.91
N VAL A 19 12.10 -0.25 15.76
CA VAL A 19 11.44 -0.49 14.47
C VAL A 19 11.88 0.51 13.40
N LEU A 20 11.96 1.79 13.74
CA LEU A 20 12.33 2.85 12.78
C LEU A 20 13.79 2.72 12.33
N GLY A 21 14.74 2.49 13.24
CA GLY A 21 16.13 2.28 12.87
C GLY A 21 16.34 0.99 12.06
N ALA A 22 15.63 -0.09 12.41
CA ALA A 22 15.62 -1.31 11.62
C ALA A 22 15.08 -1.08 10.19
N MET A 23 14.04 -0.24 10.04
CA MET A 23 13.50 0.15 8.73
C MET A 23 14.51 0.95 7.90
N GLU A 24 15.30 1.84 8.50
CA GLU A 24 16.36 2.57 7.80
C GLU A 24 17.39 1.63 7.18
N THR A 25 17.76 0.56 7.89
CA THR A 25 18.66 -0.51 7.39
C THR A 25 17.96 -1.57 6.54
N GLN A 26 16.67 -1.42 6.28
CA GLN A 26 15.86 -2.37 5.49
C GLN A 26 15.80 -3.78 6.08
N TYR A 27 16.00 -3.92 7.40
CA TYR A 27 16.10 -5.23 8.06
C TYR A 27 14.84 -6.08 7.86
N GLN A 28 13.66 -5.54 8.18
CA GLN A 28 12.40 -6.27 8.04
C GLN A 28 12.14 -6.64 6.58
N ARG A 29 12.39 -5.71 5.64
CA ARG A 29 12.21 -5.95 4.21
C ARG A 29 13.14 -7.05 3.71
N GLY A 30 14.42 -7.00 4.08
CA GLY A 30 15.41 -8.01 3.72
C GLY A 30 15.03 -9.39 4.26
N ARG A 31 14.67 -9.48 5.54
CA ARG A 31 14.21 -10.75 6.15
C ARG A 31 12.98 -11.32 5.44
N ILE A 32 12.00 -10.50 5.12
CA ILE A 32 10.81 -10.94 4.36
C ILE A 32 11.22 -11.46 2.97
N GLN A 33 12.12 -10.75 2.28
CA GLN A 33 12.62 -11.15 0.97
C GLN A 33 13.38 -12.48 1.03
N ASP A 34 14.28 -12.66 2.00
CA ASP A 34 15.04 -13.90 2.20
C ASP A 34 14.13 -15.10 2.45
N GLU A 35 13.15 -14.95 3.36
CA GLU A 35 12.19 -16.02 3.66
C GLU A 35 11.28 -16.30 2.46
N SER A 36 10.89 -15.28 1.70
CA SER A 36 10.13 -15.46 0.44
C SER A 36 10.94 -16.24 -0.59
N LEU A 37 12.23 -15.93 -0.75
CA LEU A 37 13.12 -16.64 -1.68
C LEU A 37 13.34 -18.08 -1.24
N LEU A 38 13.51 -18.32 0.06
CA LEU A 38 13.61 -19.68 0.60
C LEU A 38 12.35 -20.50 0.33
N TYR A 39 11.18 -19.92 0.60
CA TYR A 39 9.89 -20.56 0.32
C TYR A 39 9.73 -20.90 -1.16
N GLU A 40 9.95 -19.93 -2.06
CA GLU A 40 9.83 -20.15 -3.50
C GLU A 40 10.87 -21.16 -4.01
N SER A 41 12.10 -21.13 -3.48
CA SER A 41 13.13 -22.12 -3.82
C SER A 41 12.70 -23.54 -3.43
N ARG A 42 12.14 -23.73 -2.22
CA ARG A 42 11.62 -25.02 -1.76
C ARG A 42 10.40 -25.50 -2.56
N LYS A 43 9.53 -24.57 -2.93
CA LYS A 43 8.38 -24.84 -3.81
C LYS A 43 8.85 -25.28 -5.19
N HIS A 44 9.84 -24.62 -5.78
CA HIS A 44 10.36 -24.98 -7.10
C HIS A 44 11.17 -26.28 -7.09
N SER A 45 11.96 -26.53 -6.04
CA SER A 45 12.74 -27.77 -5.90
C SER A 45 11.88 -29.00 -5.59
N GLY A 46 10.66 -28.80 -5.07
CA GLY A 46 9.79 -29.86 -4.60
C GLY A 46 10.03 -30.29 -3.15
N GLU A 47 11.02 -29.69 -2.46
CA GLU A 47 11.27 -29.91 -1.02
C GLU A 47 10.03 -29.53 -0.18
N LEU A 48 9.30 -28.50 -0.61
CA LEU A 48 7.99 -28.16 -0.08
C LEU A 48 6.90 -28.73 -1.01
N PRO A 49 6.22 -29.83 -0.64
CA PRO A 49 5.18 -30.42 -1.48
C PRO A 49 3.93 -29.53 -1.52
N ILE A 50 3.54 -29.12 -2.72
CA ILE A 50 2.31 -28.36 -3.00
C ILE A 50 1.46 -29.15 -3.99
N ILE A 51 0.36 -29.69 -3.46
CA ILE A 51 -0.60 -30.54 -4.19
C ILE A 51 -1.19 -29.77 -5.37
N GLY A 52 -1.13 -30.36 -6.56
CA GLY A 52 -1.63 -29.73 -7.79
C GLY A 52 -0.74 -28.62 -8.35
N VAL A 53 0.45 -28.41 -7.78
CA VAL A 53 1.45 -27.46 -8.30
C VAL A 53 2.74 -28.16 -8.67
N ASN A 54 3.45 -28.76 -7.69
CA ASN A 54 4.72 -29.45 -7.93
C ASN A 54 4.67 -30.96 -7.65
N THR A 55 3.59 -31.44 -7.01
CA THR A 55 3.35 -32.87 -6.75
C THR A 55 1.85 -33.17 -6.87
N PHE A 56 1.51 -34.44 -7.11
CA PHE A 56 0.13 -34.87 -7.38
C PHE A 56 -0.56 -34.03 -8.47
N ILE A 57 0.16 -33.77 -9.57
CA ILE A 57 -0.33 -33.00 -10.71
C ILE A 57 -1.27 -33.88 -11.53
N ASP A 58 -2.48 -33.41 -11.82
CA ASP A 58 -3.43 -34.11 -12.69
C ASP A 58 -2.88 -34.20 -14.14
N PRO A 59 -2.62 -35.41 -14.67
CA PRO A 59 -2.10 -35.61 -16.02
C PRO A 59 -3.02 -35.07 -17.13
N LYS A 60 -4.32 -34.90 -16.85
CA LYS A 60 -5.32 -34.39 -17.79
C LYS A 60 -5.42 -32.86 -17.79
N ARG A 61 -4.73 -32.19 -16.85
CA ARG A 61 -4.77 -30.73 -16.68
C ARG A 61 -3.98 -29.96 -17.76
N GLY A 62 -3.25 -30.64 -18.65
CA GLY A 62 -2.29 -30.02 -19.58
C GLY A 62 -2.80 -28.70 -20.18
N ASP A 63 -2.01 -27.62 -20.08
CA ASP A 63 -2.21 -26.20 -20.46
C ASP A 63 -3.62 -25.58 -20.34
N ASN A 64 -4.59 -26.33 -19.84
CA ASN A 64 -5.96 -25.93 -19.61
C ASN A 64 -5.94 -25.12 -18.33
N VAL A 65 -5.57 -23.85 -18.52
CA VAL A 65 -6.08 -22.71 -17.79
C VAL A 65 -7.48 -23.10 -17.35
N LEU A 66 -7.66 -23.26 -16.02
CA LEU A 66 -8.97 -23.35 -15.38
C LEU A 66 -9.93 -22.50 -16.21
N GLU A 67 -11.05 -23.04 -16.69
CA GLU A 67 -12.07 -22.23 -17.39
C GLU A 67 -12.22 -20.94 -16.60
N ALA A 68 -11.67 -19.85 -17.14
CA ALA A 68 -11.34 -18.70 -16.32
C ALA A 68 -12.68 -18.20 -15.81
N GLY A 69 -12.93 -18.38 -14.52
CA GLY A 69 -14.12 -17.86 -13.88
C GLY A 69 -14.26 -16.40 -14.26
N GLU A 70 -15.50 -15.92 -14.39
CA GLU A 70 -15.78 -14.57 -14.84
C GLU A 70 -14.89 -13.55 -14.09
N ILE A 71 -14.00 -12.88 -14.83
CA ILE A 71 -13.09 -11.91 -14.25
C ILE A 71 -13.85 -10.62 -14.08
N ILE A 72 -14.17 -10.27 -12.84
CA ILE A 72 -14.81 -9.00 -12.53
C ILE A 72 -13.79 -7.87 -12.72
N ARG A 73 -14.09 -6.96 -13.65
CA ARG A 73 -13.31 -5.75 -13.93
C ARG A 73 -14.23 -4.55 -14.01
N ALA A 74 -13.72 -3.37 -13.64
CA ALA A 74 -14.46 -2.14 -13.80
C ALA A 74 -14.72 -1.83 -15.29
N THR A 75 -15.97 -1.48 -15.61
CA THR A 75 -16.38 -1.16 -16.98
C THR A 75 -15.88 0.22 -17.41
N THR A 76 -15.95 0.52 -18.71
CA THR A 76 -15.57 1.83 -19.23
C THR A 76 -16.52 2.92 -18.73
N GLU A 77 -17.80 2.59 -18.61
CA GLU A 77 -18.86 3.48 -18.16
C GLU A 77 -18.67 3.87 -16.69
N GLU A 78 -18.28 2.92 -15.82
CA GLU A 78 -17.96 3.19 -14.42
C GLU A 78 -16.77 4.16 -14.29
N LYS A 79 -15.72 3.94 -15.08
CA LYS A 79 -14.55 4.84 -15.11
C LYS A 79 -14.92 6.24 -15.59
N ALA A 80 -15.69 6.34 -16.67
CA ALA A 80 -16.16 7.62 -17.21
C ALA A 80 -17.02 8.37 -16.19
N ARG A 81 -17.93 7.67 -15.51
CA ARG A 81 -18.78 8.23 -14.45
C ARG A 81 -17.94 8.76 -13.29
N GLN A 82 -16.90 8.04 -12.86
CA GLN A 82 -16.03 8.49 -11.77
C GLN A 82 -15.25 9.76 -12.14
N ILE A 83 -14.75 9.83 -13.38
CA ILE A 83 -14.05 11.01 -13.89
C ILE A 83 -14.99 12.22 -13.91
N ASP A 84 -16.20 12.05 -14.44
CA ASP A 84 -17.19 13.12 -14.54
C ASP A 84 -17.67 13.61 -13.17
N SER A 85 -17.93 12.67 -12.24
CA SER A 85 -18.31 12.99 -10.86
C SER A 85 -17.21 13.79 -10.14
N CYS A 86 -15.94 13.39 -10.33
CA CYS A 86 -14.80 14.09 -9.75
C CYS A 86 -14.66 15.52 -10.32
N ARG A 87 -14.76 15.67 -11.64
CA ARG A 87 -14.71 17.00 -12.30
C ARG A 87 -15.85 17.91 -11.86
N THR A 88 -17.06 17.36 -11.77
CA THR A 88 -18.25 18.09 -11.33
C THR A 88 -18.09 18.56 -9.88
N PHE A 89 -17.61 17.69 -8.98
CA PHE A 89 -17.31 18.04 -7.60
C PHE A 89 -16.26 19.16 -7.51
N GLN A 90 -15.16 19.04 -8.26
CA GLN A 90 -14.10 20.04 -8.29
C GLN A 90 -14.60 21.40 -8.79
N ALA A 91 -15.41 21.41 -9.86
CA ALA A 91 -15.99 22.63 -10.42
C ALA A 91 -16.95 23.30 -9.43
N ALA A 92 -17.82 22.52 -8.77
CA ALA A 92 -18.79 23.03 -7.79
C ALA A 92 -18.13 23.67 -6.55
N HIS A 93 -16.92 23.23 -6.20
CA HIS A 93 -16.22 23.66 -4.98
C HIS A 93 -14.96 24.48 -5.21
N GLN A 94 -14.65 24.85 -6.46
CA GLN A 94 -13.37 25.45 -6.88
C GLN A 94 -12.87 26.56 -5.95
N ARG A 95 -13.72 27.55 -5.61
CA ARG A 95 -13.33 28.67 -4.74
C ARG A 95 -13.02 28.22 -3.31
N ARG A 96 -13.86 27.36 -2.74
CA ARG A 96 -13.72 26.88 -1.34
C ARG A 96 -12.59 25.87 -1.21
N ALA A 97 -12.31 25.11 -2.27
CA ALA A 97 -11.22 24.15 -2.32
C ALA A 97 -9.88 24.84 -2.13
N THR A 98 -9.59 25.94 -2.85
CA THR A 98 -8.35 26.69 -2.70
C THR A 98 -8.14 27.16 -1.26
N GLU A 99 -9.15 27.81 -0.66
CA GLU A 99 -9.09 28.29 0.71
C GLU A 99 -8.88 27.16 1.74
N ALA A 100 -9.50 25.99 1.53
CA ALA A 100 -9.35 24.84 2.40
C ALA A 100 -7.98 24.17 2.26
N LEU A 101 -7.48 24.02 1.05
CA LEU A 101 -6.16 23.43 0.79
C LEU A 101 -5.04 24.31 1.36
N ASP A 102 -5.15 25.64 1.24
CA ASP A 102 -4.17 26.57 1.84
C ASP A 102 -4.16 26.46 3.38
N ARG A 103 -5.33 26.31 4.01
CA ARG A 103 -5.41 26.09 5.46
C ARG A 103 -4.81 24.76 5.86
N LEU A 104 -5.13 23.69 5.12
CA LEU A 104 -4.57 22.36 5.36
C LEU A 104 -3.04 22.38 5.31
N GLN A 105 -2.46 23.07 4.32
CA GLN A 105 -1.01 23.24 4.21
C GLN A 105 -0.42 23.99 5.40
N ARG A 106 -1.05 25.09 5.85
CA ARG A 106 -0.60 25.83 7.04
C ARG A 106 -0.64 24.95 8.29
N VAL A 107 -1.75 24.26 8.54
CA VAL A 107 -1.88 23.33 9.68
C VAL A 107 -0.80 22.26 9.66
N ALA A 108 -0.47 21.72 8.48
CA ALA A 108 0.61 20.75 8.34
C ALA A 108 1.99 21.32 8.69
N VAL A 109 2.30 22.54 8.23
CA VAL A 109 3.58 23.22 8.49
C VAL A 109 3.71 23.66 9.96
N ASP A 110 2.61 24.14 10.54
CA ASP A 110 2.56 24.66 11.91
C ASP A 110 2.50 23.53 12.97
N GLY A 111 2.45 22.26 12.53
CA GLY A 111 2.37 21.09 13.43
C GLY A 111 1.03 20.95 14.15
N GLY A 112 -0.05 21.49 13.57
CA GLY A 112 -1.40 21.39 14.11
C GLY A 112 -2.04 20.02 13.89
N ASN A 113 -3.28 19.85 14.37
CA ASN A 113 -4.03 18.62 14.16
C ASN A 113 -4.51 18.50 12.71
N LEU A 114 -3.73 17.78 11.90
CA LEU A 114 -4.02 17.63 10.47
C LEU A 114 -5.36 16.93 10.20
N PHE A 115 -5.73 15.94 11.02
CA PHE A 115 -6.95 15.19 10.83
C PHE A 115 -8.21 16.06 11.05
N GLU A 116 -8.14 17.00 11.98
CA GLU A 116 -9.22 17.96 12.23
C GLU A 116 -9.46 18.88 11.02
N GLU A 117 -8.41 19.48 10.43
CA GLU A 117 -8.56 20.30 9.22
C GLU A 117 -8.94 19.45 8.00
N LEU A 118 -8.54 18.17 7.95
CA LEU A 118 -8.99 17.25 6.90
C LEU A 118 -10.51 17.08 6.92
N MET A 119 -11.16 17.00 8.09
CA MET A 119 -12.62 16.89 8.18
C MET A 119 -13.35 18.07 7.52
N GLU A 120 -12.74 19.26 7.53
CA GLU A 120 -13.27 20.44 6.84
C GLU A 120 -12.88 20.49 5.36
N THR A 121 -11.66 20.04 5.03
CA THR A 121 -11.11 20.11 3.67
C THR A 121 -11.81 19.14 2.70
N VAL A 122 -12.12 17.92 3.15
CA VAL A 122 -12.75 16.88 2.30
C VAL A 122 -14.14 17.26 1.81
N LYS A 123 -14.80 18.25 2.43
CA LYS A 123 -16.10 18.78 1.98
C LYS A 123 -15.98 19.54 0.65
N PHE A 124 -14.79 20.00 0.28
CA PHE A 124 -14.57 20.89 -0.88
C PHE A 124 -13.43 20.44 -1.80
N ALA A 125 -12.52 19.59 -1.33
CA ALA A 125 -11.38 19.13 -2.11
C ALA A 125 -11.40 17.61 -2.30
N SER A 126 -11.09 17.17 -3.51
CA SER A 126 -10.95 15.76 -3.85
C SER A 126 -9.67 15.16 -3.26
N LEU A 127 -9.62 13.82 -3.15
CA LEU A 127 -8.45 13.09 -2.65
C LEU A 127 -7.14 13.51 -3.35
N GLY A 128 -7.15 13.62 -4.68
CA GLY A 128 -5.97 14.01 -5.45
C GLY A 128 -5.50 15.44 -5.15
N GLN A 129 -6.42 16.39 -4.95
CA GLN A 129 -6.08 17.77 -4.57
C GLN A 129 -5.45 17.82 -3.18
N ILE A 130 -6.02 17.07 -2.23
CA ILE A 130 -5.51 16.97 -0.86
C ILE A 130 -4.11 16.37 -0.84
N THR A 131 -3.91 15.22 -1.49
CA THR A 131 -2.61 14.55 -1.57
C THR A 131 -1.54 15.46 -2.17
N GLN A 132 -1.85 16.14 -3.28
CA GLN A 132 -0.89 17.04 -3.93
C GLN A 132 -0.55 18.25 -3.05
N ALA A 133 -1.53 18.80 -2.34
CA ALA A 133 -1.30 19.90 -1.41
C ALA A 133 -0.38 19.48 -0.25
N LEU A 134 -0.57 18.27 0.29
CA LEU A 134 0.28 17.72 1.34
C LEU A 134 1.69 17.37 0.82
N TYR A 135 1.84 16.86 -0.40
CA TYR A 135 3.17 16.63 -0.99
C TYR A 135 3.99 17.91 -1.13
N ALA A 136 3.35 19.04 -1.43
CA ALA A 136 4.05 20.32 -1.57
C ALA A 136 4.68 20.83 -0.26
N VAL A 137 4.20 20.38 0.91
CA VAL A 137 4.69 20.83 2.24
C VAL A 137 5.31 19.72 3.08
N GLY A 138 4.87 18.48 2.94
CA GLY A 138 5.33 17.31 3.69
C GLY A 138 6.28 16.38 2.93
N GLY A 139 6.49 16.64 1.64
CA GLY A 139 7.30 15.80 0.77
C GLY A 139 6.61 14.51 0.33
N GLU A 140 7.31 13.76 -0.51
CA GLU A 140 6.84 12.48 -1.04
C GLU A 140 7.67 11.33 -0.45
N TYR A 141 7.04 10.16 -0.29
CA TYR A 141 7.76 8.97 0.14
C TYR A 141 8.84 8.61 -0.88
N ARG A 142 10.10 8.59 -0.44
CA ARG A 142 11.23 8.12 -1.24
C ARG A 142 11.38 6.61 -1.04
N ARG A 143 11.29 5.85 -2.12
CA ARG A 143 11.64 4.43 -2.11
C ARG A 143 13.10 4.28 -1.71
N MET A 144 13.36 3.68 -0.56
CA MET A 144 14.69 3.19 -0.21
C MET A 144 14.96 1.99 -1.13
N MET A 145 16.02 2.01 -1.94
CA MET A 145 16.47 0.83 -2.70
C MET A 145 17.39 0.00 -1.81
#